data_AF-A0A2G6CLQ0-F1
#
_entry.id   AF-A0A2G6CLQ0-F1
#
_cell.length_a   1.000
_cell.length_b   1.000
_cell.length_c   1.000
_cell.angle_alpha   90.00
_cell.angle_beta   90.00
_cell.angle_gamma   90.00
#
_symmetry.space_group_name_H-M   'P 1'
#
loop_
_entity.id
_entity.type
_entity.pdbx_description
1 polymer ?
#
loop_
_entity_poly.entity_id
_entity_poly.type
_entity_poly.pdbx_seq_one_letter_code
_entity_poly.pdbx_strand_id
1 'polypeptide(L)'
;MTTQTQTLTYLTTALVFGALLQPRDALAEKKGPTYRRNRGRIVWQAKAFATFGTEKEFGKLVRKARRNKALKKNAKGRWSLHFIAFLRSAPKASQVNLVWYRLGKKREQVDFTEFTVPPDGVTLQASATLSPTAGFKVGDRLEGRVTRLISGKEKVYARCRLTLK
;
A
#
# COMPACT_ATOMS: atom_id res chain seq x y z
N MET A 1 -34.17 -48.87 16.60
CA MET A 1 -34.15 -47.49 16.05
C MET A 1 -33.03 -46.75 16.74
N THR A 2 -31.91 -46.56 16.05
CA THR A 2 -30.78 -45.78 16.60
C THR A 2 -30.10 -45.08 15.44
N THR A 3 -30.39 -43.78 15.32
CA THR A 3 -29.93 -42.90 14.25
C THR A 3 -28.52 -42.42 14.58
N GLN A 4 -27.51 -42.80 13.79
CA GLN A 4 -26.17 -42.23 13.90
C GLN A 4 -26.07 -40.96 13.05
N THR A 5 -25.95 -39.82 13.73
CA THR A 5 -25.70 -38.50 13.15
C THR A 5 -24.27 -38.40 12.63
N GLN A 6 -24.10 -38.17 11.32
CA GLN A 6 -22.82 -37.83 10.71
C GLN A 6 -22.54 -36.34 10.93
N THR A 7 -21.48 -36.00 11.65
CA THR A 7 -20.94 -34.64 11.72
C THR A 7 -19.86 -34.44 10.67
N LEU A 8 -20.17 -33.65 9.64
CA LEU A 8 -19.26 -33.13 8.63
C LEU A 8 -18.39 -32.02 9.23
N THR A 9 -17.10 -32.28 9.43
CA THR A 9 -16.12 -31.26 9.79
C THR A 9 -15.58 -30.61 8.51
N TYR A 10 -16.06 -29.41 8.18
CA TYR A 10 -15.48 -28.57 7.14
C TYR A 10 -14.16 -27.95 7.65
N LEU A 11 -13.03 -28.51 7.20
CA LEU A 11 -11.71 -27.89 7.34
C LEU A 11 -11.57 -26.81 6.24
N THR A 12 -11.93 -25.57 6.57
CA THR A 12 -11.57 -24.39 5.79
C THR A 12 -10.10 -24.05 6.04
N THR A 13 -9.22 -24.53 5.16
CA THR A 13 -7.83 -24.07 5.07
C THR A 13 -7.82 -22.63 4.56
N ALA A 14 -7.83 -21.67 5.48
CA ALA A 14 -7.50 -20.29 5.18
C ALA A 14 -6.02 -20.21 4.81
N LEU A 15 -5.75 -20.04 3.52
CA LEU A 15 -4.43 -19.78 2.97
C LEU A 15 -4.03 -18.35 3.35
N VAL A 16 -3.49 -18.18 4.56
CA VAL A 16 -2.87 -16.93 5.00
C VAL A 16 -1.64 -16.71 4.13
N PHE A 17 -1.77 -15.82 3.14
CA PHE A 17 -0.62 -15.28 2.42
C PHE A 17 0.23 -14.50 3.41
N GLY A 18 1.20 -15.20 4.02
CA GLY A 18 2.26 -14.60 4.80
C GLY A 18 2.97 -13.56 3.93
N ALA A 19 2.79 -12.29 4.28
CA ALA A 19 3.65 -11.23 3.80
C ALA A 19 5.08 -11.62 4.18
N LEU A 20 5.88 -12.00 3.18
CA LEU A 20 7.29 -12.29 3.32
C LEU A 20 7.94 -11.06 3.99
N LEU A 21 8.26 -11.20 5.28
CA LEU A 21 9.00 -10.22 6.07
C LEU A 21 10.41 -10.13 5.48
N GLN A 22 10.61 -9.18 4.56
CA GLN A 22 11.95 -8.71 4.25
C GLN A 22 12.53 -8.01 5.49
N PRO A 23 13.84 -8.16 5.78
CA PRO A 23 14.46 -7.72 7.03
C PRO A 23 14.17 -6.23 7.29
N ARG A 24 13.64 -5.98 8.49
CA ARG A 24 13.00 -4.74 8.95
C ARG A 24 13.96 -3.58 9.26
N ASP A 25 15.27 -3.78 9.13
CA ASP A 25 16.23 -2.90 9.81
C ASP A 25 16.76 -1.69 9.00
N ALA A 26 16.52 -1.61 7.68
CA ALA A 26 17.04 -0.47 6.88
C ALA A 26 16.05 0.70 6.67
N LEU A 27 14.78 0.58 7.11
CA LEU A 27 13.79 1.67 7.02
C LEU A 27 13.40 2.25 8.38
N ALA A 28 13.87 1.61 9.46
CA ALA A 28 13.63 2.04 10.84
C ALA A 28 14.46 3.27 11.25
N GLU A 29 15.43 3.69 10.43
CA GLU A 29 16.29 4.84 10.76
C GLU A 29 15.61 6.20 10.47
N LYS A 30 14.81 6.62 11.46
CA LYS A 30 14.59 7.99 11.96
C LYS A 30 14.70 9.12 10.94
N LYS A 31 13.54 9.62 10.49
CA LYS A 31 13.29 11.01 10.05
C LYS A 31 14.43 11.68 9.25
N GLY A 32 15.11 10.92 8.38
CA GLY A 32 16.24 11.39 7.60
C GLY A 32 15.85 12.47 6.58
N PRO A 33 16.83 13.07 5.89
CA PRO A 33 16.56 14.11 4.89
C PRO A 33 15.56 13.67 3.82
N THR A 34 15.61 12.41 3.38
CA THR A 34 14.66 11.89 2.37
C THR A 34 13.24 11.80 2.93
N TYR A 35 13.07 11.33 4.17
CA TYR A 35 11.77 11.33 4.84
C TYR A 35 11.22 12.75 4.96
N ARG A 36 12.01 13.70 5.47
CA ARG A 36 11.56 15.09 5.72
C ARG A 36 11.04 15.75 4.44
N ARG A 37 11.72 15.53 3.31
CA ARG A 37 11.33 16.08 1.99
C ARG A 37 10.08 15.43 1.40
N ASN A 38 9.76 14.20 1.78
CA ASN A 38 8.65 13.42 1.21
C ASN A 38 7.50 13.18 2.18
N ARG A 39 7.56 13.72 3.40
CA ARG A 39 6.54 13.59 4.44
C ARG A 39 5.12 13.84 3.88
N GLY A 40 4.24 12.87 4.08
CA GLY A 40 2.86 12.87 3.59
C GLY A 40 2.67 12.46 2.15
N ARG A 41 3.67 11.85 1.52
CA ARG A 41 3.61 11.38 0.13
C ARG A 41 3.82 9.88 0.06
N ILE A 42 3.17 9.27 -0.92
CA ILE A 42 3.45 7.90 -1.34
C ILE A 42 4.24 8.01 -2.65
N VAL A 43 5.43 7.42 -2.68
CA VAL A 43 6.19 7.22 -3.92
C VAL A 43 6.02 5.77 -4.35
N TRP A 44 6.00 5.52 -5.65
CA TRP A 44 5.67 4.21 -6.17
C TRP A 44 6.36 3.90 -7.48
N GLN A 45 6.42 2.62 -7.83
CA GLN A 45 6.94 2.11 -9.10
C GLN A 45 6.34 0.73 -9.42
N ALA A 46 6.43 0.34 -10.69
CA ALA A 46 5.91 -0.93 -11.18
C ALA A 46 6.75 -2.16 -10.78
N LYS A 47 8.02 -1.95 -10.43
CA LYS A 47 8.95 -2.99 -9.97
C LYS A 47 9.26 -2.79 -8.49
N ALA A 48 9.67 -3.86 -7.80
CA ALA A 48 10.11 -3.75 -6.40
C ALA A 48 11.26 -2.74 -6.26
N PHE A 49 11.30 -2.03 -5.13
CA PHE A 49 12.44 -1.16 -4.81
C PHE A 49 13.67 -2.03 -4.61
N ALA A 50 14.77 -1.64 -5.25
CA ALA A 50 16.06 -2.27 -5.01
C ALA A 50 16.49 -2.00 -3.56
N THR A 51 17.20 -2.95 -2.96
CA THR A 51 17.91 -2.73 -1.70
C THR A 51 18.91 -1.60 -1.90
N PHE A 52 19.05 -0.74 -0.89
CA PHE A 52 19.93 0.41 -0.92
C PHE A 52 20.88 0.33 0.28
N GLY A 53 22.17 0.61 0.05
CA GLY A 53 23.18 0.60 1.11
C GLY A 53 23.33 1.97 1.77
N THR A 54 22.97 3.06 1.08
CA THR A 54 23.17 4.43 1.58
C THR A 54 21.95 5.33 1.42
N GLU A 55 21.81 6.33 2.31
CA GLU A 55 20.74 7.36 2.25
C GLU A 55 20.79 8.18 0.94
N LYS A 56 21.97 8.37 0.35
CA LYS A 56 22.14 9.07 -0.93
C LYS A 56 21.52 8.28 -2.08
N GLU A 57 21.73 6.97 -2.11
CA GLU A 57 21.12 6.07 -3.10
C GLU A 57 19.61 5.98 -2.90
N PHE A 58 19.17 5.85 -1.64
CA PHE A 58 17.75 5.87 -1.30
C PHE A 58 17.06 7.15 -1.77
N GLY A 59 17.66 8.31 -1.50
CA GLY A 59 17.16 9.60 -1.96
C GLY A 59 17.08 9.71 -3.49
N LYS A 60 18.04 9.12 -4.22
CA LYS A 60 18.00 9.03 -5.70
C LYS A 60 16.85 8.15 -6.19
N LEU A 61 16.66 6.98 -5.58
CA LEU A 61 15.56 6.05 -5.89
C LEU A 61 14.20 6.70 -5.67
N VAL A 62 13.99 7.32 -4.51
CA VAL A 62 12.76 8.04 -4.16
C VAL A 62 12.49 9.19 -5.14
N ARG A 63 13.52 9.96 -5.50
CA ARG A 63 13.39 11.04 -6.49
C ARG A 63 13.01 10.51 -7.87
N LYS A 64 13.54 9.35 -8.29
CA LYS A 64 13.16 8.68 -9.53
C LYS A 64 11.70 8.21 -9.48
N ALA A 65 11.32 7.49 -8.43
CA ALA A 65 9.96 6.99 -8.23
C ALA A 65 8.91 8.12 -8.19
N ARG A 66 9.25 9.28 -7.62
CA ARG A 66 8.35 10.46 -7.57
C ARG A 66 7.96 11.00 -8.95
N ARG A 67 8.75 10.73 -9.99
CA ARG A 67 8.45 11.17 -11.36
C ARG A 67 7.44 10.28 -12.07
N ASN A 68 7.10 9.13 -11.48
CA ASN A 68 6.11 8.22 -12.05
C ASN A 68 4.72 8.85 -11.98
N LYS A 69 4.04 8.88 -13.13
CA LYS A 69 2.68 9.40 -13.27
C LYS A 69 1.68 8.33 -13.71
N ALA A 70 2.16 7.34 -14.47
CA ALA A 70 1.32 6.29 -15.04
C ALA A 70 1.86 4.91 -14.71
N LEU A 71 0.95 4.01 -14.30
CA LEU A 71 1.26 2.63 -13.99
C LEU A 71 0.74 1.74 -15.12
N LYS A 72 1.63 0.97 -15.75
CA LYS A 72 1.29 0.07 -16.85
C LYS A 72 0.84 -1.29 -16.33
N LYS A 73 -0.07 -1.96 -17.05
CA LYS A 73 -0.38 -3.37 -16.80
C LYS A 73 0.87 -4.25 -16.90
N ASN A 74 0.91 -5.28 -16.07
CA ASN A 74 1.85 -6.39 -16.14
C ASN A 74 1.36 -7.43 -17.16
N ALA A 75 2.17 -8.47 -17.40
CA ALA A 75 1.84 -9.56 -18.33
C ALA A 75 0.55 -10.32 -17.96
N LYS A 76 0.10 -10.26 -16.70
CA LYS A 76 -1.13 -10.89 -16.20
C LYS A 76 -2.36 -9.97 -16.30
N GLY A 77 -2.25 -8.82 -16.99
CA GLY A 77 -3.34 -7.86 -17.16
C GLY A 77 -3.72 -7.07 -15.91
N ARG A 78 -2.88 -7.09 -14.86
CA ARG A 78 -3.07 -6.39 -13.58
C ARG A 78 -2.04 -5.27 -13.43
N TRP A 79 -2.24 -4.34 -12.50
CA TRP A 79 -1.25 -3.32 -12.18
C TRP A 79 -0.54 -3.68 -10.87
N SER A 80 0.76 -3.95 -10.94
CA SER A 80 1.59 -4.20 -9.76
C SER A 80 2.18 -2.89 -9.26
N LEU A 81 1.84 -2.50 -8.04
CA LEU A 81 2.29 -1.27 -7.41
C LEU A 81 3.19 -1.60 -6.23
N HIS A 82 4.46 -1.25 -6.32
CA HIS A 82 5.36 -1.24 -5.17
C HIS A 82 5.51 0.19 -4.69
N PHE A 83 5.34 0.45 -3.40
CA PHE A 83 5.32 1.80 -2.87
C PHE A 83 6.04 1.95 -1.54
N ILE A 84 6.47 3.19 -1.31
CA ILE A 84 6.97 3.67 -0.02
C ILE A 84 6.10 4.87 0.37
N ALA A 85 5.35 4.72 1.46
CA ALA A 85 4.55 5.78 2.05
C ALA A 85 5.34 6.45 3.18
N PHE A 86 5.63 7.73 3.00
CA PHE A 86 6.21 8.59 4.03
C PHE A 86 5.06 9.22 4.81
N LEU A 87 4.78 8.70 6.00
CA LEU A 87 3.63 9.11 6.80
C LEU A 87 3.87 10.49 7.42
N ARG A 88 2.82 11.33 7.50
CA ARG A 88 2.90 12.63 8.19
C ARG A 88 3.17 12.50 9.67
N SER A 89 2.68 11.44 10.29
CA SER A 89 2.86 11.15 11.70
C SER A 89 2.79 9.64 11.87
N ALA A 90 3.33 9.14 12.98
CA ALA A 90 3.12 7.76 13.38
C ALA A 90 1.61 7.45 13.48
N PRO A 91 1.16 6.27 13.04
CA PRO A 91 -0.25 5.89 13.05
C PRO A 91 -0.78 5.58 14.45
N LYS A 92 0.12 5.32 15.42
CA LYS A 92 -0.23 4.90 16.80
C LYS A 92 -1.20 3.72 16.80
N ALA A 93 -0.99 2.80 15.87
CA ALA A 93 -1.72 1.56 15.69
C ALA A 93 -0.90 0.59 14.85
N SER A 94 -1.25 -0.68 14.96
CA SER A 94 -0.65 -1.77 14.20
C SER A 94 -1.09 -1.83 12.74
N GLN A 95 -2.17 -1.12 12.36
CA GLN A 95 -2.78 -1.22 11.04
C GLN A 95 -3.10 0.14 10.41
N VAL A 96 -2.95 0.22 9.09
CA VAL A 96 -3.35 1.34 8.23
C VAL A 96 -3.93 0.81 6.92
N ASN A 97 -4.78 1.61 6.29
CA ASN A 97 -5.47 1.25 5.04
C ASN A 97 -4.88 2.06 3.89
N LEU A 98 -4.59 1.42 2.77
CA LEU A 98 -4.41 2.10 1.49
C LEU A 98 -5.74 2.10 0.75
N VAL A 99 -6.41 3.24 0.73
CA VAL A 99 -7.70 3.42 0.08
C VAL A 99 -7.50 4.10 -1.28
N TRP A 100 -8.13 3.55 -2.31
CA TRP A 100 -8.08 4.10 -3.66
C TRP A 100 -9.38 4.81 -4.01
N TYR A 101 -9.24 6.06 -4.44
CA TYR A 101 -10.35 6.85 -4.93
C TYR A 101 -10.16 7.17 -6.42
N ARG A 102 -11.24 7.03 -7.21
CA ARG A 102 -11.28 7.54 -8.58
C ARG A 102 -11.42 9.06 -8.54
N LEU A 103 -10.56 9.75 -9.28
CA LEU A 103 -10.58 11.20 -9.44
C LEU A 103 -11.52 11.57 -10.60
N GLY A 104 -12.70 12.06 -10.26
CA GLY A 104 -13.68 12.62 -11.20
C GLY A 104 -14.43 13.80 -10.58
N LYS A 105 -15.68 14.03 -11.01
CA LYS A 105 -16.56 15.06 -10.43
C LYS A 105 -16.88 14.79 -8.96
N LYS A 106 -17.01 13.51 -8.59
CA LYS A 106 -17.14 13.03 -7.21
C LYS A 106 -15.99 12.06 -6.92
N ARG A 107 -15.54 12.01 -5.66
CA ARG A 107 -14.58 11.00 -5.20
C ARG A 107 -15.35 9.73 -4.90
N GLU A 108 -15.08 8.69 -5.67
CA GLU A 108 -15.65 7.37 -5.50
C GLU A 108 -14.56 6.44 -4.98
N GLN A 109 -14.79 5.76 -3.86
CA GLN A 109 -13.89 4.73 -3.38
C GLN A 109 -14.01 3.50 -4.29
N VAL A 110 -12.88 3.03 -4.80
CA VAL A 110 -12.82 1.86 -5.69
C VAL A 110 -12.51 0.60 -4.89
N ASP A 111 -11.45 0.64 -4.09
CA ASP A 111 -10.95 -0.50 -3.34
C ASP A 111 -10.08 -0.04 -2.17
N PHE A 112 -9.81 -0.92 -1.22
CA PHE A 112 -8.87 -0.69 -0.14
C PHE A 112 -8.03 -1.94 0.17
N THR A 113 -6.84 -1.72 0.72
CA THR A 113 -5.97 -2.80 1.19
C THR A 113 -5.41 -2.45 2.55
N GLU A 114 -5.47 -3.40 3.48
CA GLU A 114 -4.93 -3.27 4.83
C GLU A 114 -3.45 -3.62 4.89
N PHE A 115 -2.69 -2.85 5.67
CA PHE A 115 -1.27 -3.07 5.89
C PHE A 115 -0.93 -2.98 7.37
N THR A 116 -0.13 -3.94 7.83
CA THR A 116 0.48 -3.89 9.16
C THR A 116 1.66 -2.93 9.15
N VAL A 117 1.70 -2.03 10.13
CA VAL A 117 2.76 -1.03 10.30
C VAL A 117 3.16 -0.94 11.78
N PRO A 118 4.45 -0.73 12.10
CA PRO A 118 4.84 -0.44 13.47
C PRO A 118 4.08 0.79 14.01
N PRO A 119 3.57 0.78 15.25
CA PRO A 119 2.80 1.90 15.80
C PRO A 119 3.51 3.25 15.72
N ASP A 120 4.84 3.25 15.89
CA ASP A 120 5.72 4.41 15.82
C ASP A 120 6.39 4.61 14.45
N GLY A 121 6.10 3.71 13.51
CA GLY A 121 6.64 3.74 12.15
C GLY A 121 6.16 4.98 11.40
N VAL A 122 7.10 5.73 10.82
CA VAL A 122 6.80 6.90 9.97
C VAL A 122 6.97 6.61 8.48
N THR A 123 7.42 5.42 8.13
CA THR A 123 7.58 4.96 6.75
C THR A 123 6.98 3.56 6.62
N LEU A 124 6.25 3.31 5.54
CA LEU A 124 5.71 2.01 5.18
C LEU A 124 6.18 1.65 3.77
N GLN A 125 6.87 0.52 3.62
CA GLN A 125 7.18 -0.05 2.32
C GLN A 125 6.33 -1.30 2.13
N ALA A 126 5.54 -1.34 1.05
CA ALA A 126 4.64 -2.45 0.76
C ALA A 126 4.35 -2.54 -0.73
N SER A 127 3.59 -3.58 -1.10
CA SER A 127 3.16 -3.82 -2.47
C SER A 127 1.66 -4.04 -2.51
N ALA A 128 1.00 -3.54 -3.54
CA ALA A 128 -0.42 -3.73 -3.81
C ALA A 128 -0.61 -4.15 -5.27
N THR A 129 -1.67 -4.91 -5.52
CA THR A 129 -2.07 -5.28 -6.89
C THR A 129 -3.43 -4.69 -7.16
N LEU A 130 -3.54 -3.88 -8.22
CA LEU A 130 -4.82 -3.35 -8.69
C LEU A 130 -5.30 -4.23 -9.84
N SER A 131 -6.54 -4.69 -9.80
CA SER A 131 -7.12 -5.58 -10.81
C SER A 131 -8.41 -5.02 -11.40
N PRO A 132 -8.74 -5.37 -12.66
CA PRO A 132 -10.04 -5.04 -13.23
C PRO A 132 -11.22 -5.60 -12.43
N THR A 133 -11.04 -6.76 -11.80
CA THR A 133 -12.06 -7.41 -10.95
C THR A 133 -12.39 -6.60 -9.70
N ALA A 134 -11.45 -5.80 -9.18
CA ALA A 134 -11.67 -4.88 -8.08
C ALA A 134 -12.23 -3.51 -8.56
N GLY A 135 -12.64 -3.39 -9.82
CA GLY A 135 -13.28 -2.19 -10.37
C GLY A 135 -12.33 -1.16 -10.99
N PHE A 136 -11.02 -1.46 -11.09
CA PHE A 136 -10.02 -0.58 -11.72
C PHE A 136 -10.03 -0.68 -13.25
N LYS A 137 -9.96 0.46 -13.95
CA LYS A 137 -10.03 0.51 -15.42
C LYS A 137 -8.81 1.22 -16.02
N VAL A 138 -8.47 0.86 -17.26
CA VAL A 138 -7.45 1.59 -18.04
C VAL A 138 -7.93 3.03 -18.23
N GLY A 139 -7.05 4.01 -18.05
CA GLY A 139 -7.38 5.43 -18.11
C GLY A 139 -7.82 6.03 -16.78
N ASP A 140 -8.11 5.24 -15.76
CA ASP A 140 -8.52 5.75 -14.44
C ASP A 140 -7.43 6.66 -13.86
N ARG A 141 -7.84 7.86 -13.45
CA ARG A 141 -7.02 8.75 -12.62
C ARG A 141 -7.37 8.45 -11.17
N LEU A 142 -6.40 8.03 -10.38
CA LEU A 142 -6.59 7.57 -9.01
C LEU A 142 -5.87 8.47 -8.01
N GLU A 143 -6.44 8.60 -6.83
CA GLU A 143 -5.78 9.11 -5.63
C GLU A 143 -5.71 7.99 -4.60
N GLY A 144 -4.49 7.55 -4.29
CA GLY A 144 -4.23 6.58 -3.23
C GLY A 144 -3.97 7.31 -1.92
N ARG A 145 -4.58 6.85 -0.84
CA ARG A 145 -4.42 7.44 0.49
C ARG A 145 -4.10 6.37 1.51
N VAL A 146 -3.01 6.57 2.26
CA VAL A 146 -2.77 5.79 3.48
C VAL A 146 -3.53 6.47 4.62
N THR A 147 -4.52 5.79 5.17
CA THR A 147 -5.47 6.34 6.13
C THR A 147 -5.73 5.40 7.29
N ARG A 148 -6.38 5.94 8.32
CA ARG A 148 -6.97 5.20 9.43
C ARG A 148 -8.23 5.95 9.86
N LEU A 149 -9.24 5.21 10.31
CA LEU A 149 -10.39 5.79 10.99
C LEU A 149 -10.05 6.08 12.45
N ILE A 150 -10.24 7.33 12.88
CA ILE A 150 -10.08 7.76 14.27
C ILE A 150 -11.35 8.51 14.64
N SER A 151 -12.11 7.98 15.60
CA SER A 151 -13.38 8.58 16.05
C SER A 151 -14.34 8.89 14.90
N GLY A 152 -14.49 7.96 13.95
CA GLY A 152 -15.35 8.11 12.78
C GLY A 152 -14.81 9.04 11.68
N LYS A 153 -13.63 9.65 11.85
CA LYS A 153 -13.01 10.54 10.86
C LYS A 153 -11.83 9.86 10.16
N GLU A 154 -11.77 9.99 8.84
CA GLU A 154 -10.63 9.52 8.05
C GLU A 154 -9.41 10.41 8.30
N LYS A 155 -8.42 9.89 9.03
CA LYS A 155 -7.12 10.54 9.18
C LYS A 155 -6.19 10.08 8.06
N VAL A 156 -5.76 11.03 7.22
CA VAL A 156 -4.87 10.77 6.09
C VAL A 156 -3.42 11.00 6.48
N TYR A 157 -2.59 9.96 6.38
CA TYR A 157 -1.16 10.01 6.68
C TYR A 157 -0.29 10.32 5.47
N ALA A 158 -0.63 9.77 4.31
CA ALA A 158 0.11 9.98 3.06
C ALA A 158 -0.83 9.85 1.86
N ARG A 159 -0.45 10.48 0.74
CA ARG A 159 -1.22 10.43 -0.51
C ARG A 159 -0.34 10.32 -1.75
N CYS A 160 -0.87 9.72 -2.81
CA CYS A 160 -0.32 9.82 -4.16
C CYS A 160 -1.44 9.98 -5.19
N ARG A 161 -1.04 10.33 -6.40
CA ARG A 161 -1.88 10.28 -7.59
C ARG A 161 -1.18 9.46 -8.65
N LEU A 162 -1.95 8.70 -9.41
CA LEU A 162 -1.45 7.95 -10.55
C LEU A 162 -2.56 7.76 -11.59
N THR A 163 -2.15 7.49 -12.82
CA THR A 163 -3.06 7.09 -13.91
C THR A 163 -2.79 5.65 -14.28
N LEU A 164 -3.84 4.85 -14.42
CA LEU A 164 -3.71 3.48 -14.93
C LEU A 164 -3.58 3.52 -16.45
N LYS A 165 -2.55 2.87 -16.97
CA LYS A 165 -2.30 2.68 -18.41
C LYS A 165 -2.20 1.21 -18.76
#